data_AF-Q7MUA5-F1
#
_entry.id   AF-Q7MUA5-F1
#
_cell.length_a   1.000
_cell.length_b   1.000
_cell.length_c   1.000
_cell.angle_alpha   90.00
_cell.angle_beta   90.00
_cell.angle_gamma   90.00
#
_symmetry.space_group_name_H-M   'P 1'
#
loop_
_entity.id
_entity.type
_entity.pdbx_description
1 polymer ?
#
loop_
_entity_poly.entity_id
_entity_poly.type
_entity_poly.pdbx_seq_one_letter_code
_entity_poly.pdbx_strand_id
1 'polypeptide(L)'
;MAVAGFSPIKLIWKNSRHDLVLAGQAGLSYKNNNYLYMDVDNKHAMARTYANGKFSLGARMAYEYRISNTLGAGATATYEFGGEVFAALATFNVHF
;
A
#
# COMPACT_ATOMS: atom_id res chain seq x y z
N MET A 1 -2.59 -10.42 -2.13
CA MET A 1 -3.21 -9.36 -1.30
C MET A 1 -3.54 -8.21 -2.24
N ALA A 2 -4.81 -7.85 -2.35
CA ALA A 2 -5.24 -6.70 -3.13
C ALA A 2 -5.85 -5.69 -2.17
N VAL A 3 -5.36 -4.46 -2.21
CA VAL A 3 -5.85 -3.34 -1.39
C VAL A 3 -6.41 -2.31 -2.36
N ALA A 4 -7.74 -2.16 -2.37
CA ALA A 4 -8.40 -1.10 -3.13
C ALA A 4 -8.84 -0.03 -2.13
N GLY A 5 -8.26 1.17 -2.25
CA GLY A 5 -8.51 2.25 -1.31
C GLY A 5 -8.47 3.62 -1.99
N PHE A 6 -9.22 4.56 -1.44
CA PHE A 6 -9.19 5.96 -1.82
C PHE A 6 -8.66 6.78 -0.63
N SER A 7 -8.21 8.01 -0.88
CA SER A 7 -7.71 8.88 0.19
C SER A 7 -8.70 10.00 0.46
N PRO A 8 -9.60 9.87 1.46
CA PRO A 8 -10.64 10.87 1.74
C PRO A 8 -10.07 12.22 2.18
N ILE A 9 -8.87 12.24 2.77
CA ILE A 9 -8.19 13.45 3.24
C ILE A 9 -6.79 13.46 2.66
N LYS A 10 -6.42 14.56 2.01
CA LYS A 10 -5.07 14.79 1.47
C LYS A 10 -4.62 16.21 1.80
N LEU A 11 -3.41 16.33 2.33
CA LEU A 11 -2.69 17.58 2.47
C LEU A 11 -1.56 17.60 1.44
N ILE A 12 -1.56 18.61 0.59
CA ILE A 12 -0.64 18.73 -0.54
C ILE A 12 0.16 20.01 -0.34
N TRP A 13 1.47 19.87 -0.33
CA TRP A 13 2.39 21.00 -0.30
C TRP A 13 3.26 20.98 -1.54
N LYS A 14 3.12 22.01 -2.37
CA LYS A 14 3.86 22.13 -3.63
C LYS A 14 4.70 23.39 -3.62
N ASN A 15 5.95 23.24 -4.03
CA ASN A 15 6.88 24.31 -4.33
C ASN A 15 7.50 24.00 -5.70
N SER A 16 8.16 24.99 -6.32
CA SER A 16 8.75 24.92 -7.67
C SER A 16 9.51 23.63 -7.98
N ARG A 17 10.16 23.02 -6.98
CA ARG A 17 10.90 21.75 -7.11
C ARG A 17 10.49 20.65 -6.14
N HIS A 18 9.54 20.90 -5.24
CA HIS A 18 9.23 19.95 -4.16
C HIS A 18 7.72 19.75 -4.08
N ASP A 19 7.29 18.51 -4.25
CA ASP A 19 5.90 18.11 -4.07
C ASP A 19 5.83 17.11 -2.91
N LEU A 20 5.14 17.48 -1.83
CA LEU A 20 4.87 16.62 -0.68
C LEU A 20 3.36 16.38 -0.59
N VAL A 21 2.97 15.12 -0.37
CA VAL A 21 1.58 14.71 -0.18
C VAL A 21 1.50 13.84 1.07
N LEU A 22 0.64 14.23 1.99
CA LEU A 22 0.22 13.43 3.13
C LEU A 22 -1.25 13.08 2.95
N ALA A 23 -1.63 11.82 3.13
CA ALA A 23 -2.97 11.37 2.88
C ALA A 23 -3.42 10.31 3.88
N GLY A 24 -4.61 10.47 4.45
CA GLY A 24 -5.32 9.39 5.11
C GLY A 24 -5.96 8.50 4.05
N GLN A 25 -5.78 7.19 4.15
CA GLN A 25 -6.34 6.20 3.24
C GLN A 25 -7.47 5.43 3.93
N ALA A 26 -8.52 5.13 3.19
CA ALA A 26 -9.58 4.21 3.58
C ALA A 26 -9.79 3.23 2.44
N GLY A 27 -9.84 1.94 2.74
CA GLY A 27 -9.92 0.90 1.72
C GLY A 27 -10.39 -0.43 2.26
N LEU A 28 -10.67 -1.34 1.34
CA LEU A 28 -10.94 -2.73 1.64
C LEU A 28 -9.66 -3.51 1.38
N SER A 29 -9.16 -4.19 2.41
CA SER A 29 -8.02 -5.10 2.32
C SER A 29 -8.54 -6.52 2.21
N TYR A 30 -8.16 -7.22 1.16
CA TYR A 30 -8.48 -8.64 0.96
C TYR A 30 -7.23 -9.48 1.16
N LYS A 31 -7.23 -10.27 2.24
CA LYS A 31 -6.18 -11.23 2.54
C LYS A 31 -6.71 -12.63 2.30
N ASN A 32 -6.12 -13.32 1.33
CA ASN A 32 -6.31 -14.74 1.10
C ASN A 32 -5.11 -15.48 1.68
N ASN A 33 -5.30 -16.20 2.78
CA ASN A 33 -4.26 -17.03 3.36
C ASN A 33 -4.56 -18.49 3.01
N ASN A 34 -3.63 -19.12 2.29
CA ASN A 34 -3.63 -20.57 2.08
C ASN A 34 -2.71 -21.19 3.12
N TYR A 35 -3.26 -21.98 4.03
CA TYR A 35 -2.47 -22.80 4.93
C TYR A 35 -2.42 -24.22 4.38
N LEU A 36 -1.19 -24.72 4.17
CA LEU A 36 -0.94 -26.15 3.97
C LEU A 36 -0.71 -26.74 5.36
N TYR A 37 -1.60 -27.63 5.79
CA TYR A 37 -1.36 -28.46 6.96
C TYR A 37 -1.38 -29.93 6.54
N MET A 38 -0.49 -30.71 7.16
CA MET A 38 -0.46 -32.15 7.00
C MET A 38 -1.34 -32.75 8.09
N ASP A 39 -2.43 -33.40 7.68
CA ASP A 39 -3.21 -34.20 8.62
C ASP A 39 -2.36 -35.40 9.05
N VAL A 40 -1.96 -35.40 10.33
CA VAL A 40 -0.99 -36.37 10.90
C VAL A 40 -1.54 -37.80 10.81
N ASP A 41 -2.87 -37.94 10.81
CA ASP A 41 -3.54 -39.25 10.74
C ASP A 41 -3.78 -39.72 9.29
N ASN A 42 -3.85 -38.81 8.31
CA ASN A 42 -4.29 -39.15 6.95
C ASN A 42 -3.28 -38.87 5.81
N LYS A 43 -2.07 -38.36 6.07
CA LYS A 43 -1.02 -38.10 5.05
C LYS A 43 -1.50 -37.30 3.81
N HIS A 44 -2.64 -36.63 3.88
CA HIS A 44 -3.17 -35.77 2.84
C HIS A 44 -2.86 -34.31 3.19
N ALA A 45 -2.29 -33.58 2.24
CA ALA A 45 -2.13 -32.13 2.36
C ALA A 45 -3.49 -31.48 2.09
N MET A 46 -4.11 -30.92 3.12
CA MET A 46 -5.34 -30.14 2.97
C MET A 46 -4.98 -28.66 2.87
N ALA A 47 -5.52 -28.00 1.84
CA ALA A 47 -5.43 -26.55 1.69
C ALA A 47 -6.71 -25.93 2.25
N ARG A 48 -6.60 -25.18 3.36
CA ARG A 48 -7.71 -24.38 3.88
C ARG A 48 -7.52 -22.93 3.46
N THR A 49 -8.50 -22.44 2.70
CA THR A 49 -8.55 -21.07 2.19
C THR A 49 -9.39 -20.22 3.13
N TYR A 50 -8.78 -19.25 3.81
CA TYR A 50 -9.51 -18.25 4.59
C TYR A 50 -9.52 -16.93 3.82
N ALA A 51 -10.72 -16.51 3.43
CA ALA A 51 -10.97 -15.21 2.83
C ALA A 51 -11.50 -14.25 3.89
N ASN A 52 -10.67 -13.29 4.32
CA ASN A 52 -11.10 -12.20 5.20
C ASN A 52 -10.98 -10.88 4.45
N GLY A 53 -12.12 -10.32 4.05
CA GLY A 53 -12.22 -8.92 3.65
C GLY A 53 -12.38 -8.06 4.90
N LYS A 54 -11.45 -7.12 5.11
CA LYS A 54 -11.54 -6.17 6.23
C LYS A 54 -11.56 -4.76 5.71
N PHE A 55 -12.44 -3.93 6.28
CA PHE A 55 -12.30 -2.49 6.16
C PHE A 55 -11.04 -2.06 6.89
N SER A 56 -10.24 -1.24 6.22
CA SER A 56 -8.95 -0.83 6.73
C SER A 56 -8.72 0.64 6.47
N LEU A 57 -8.12 1.27 7.46
CA LEU A 57 -7.62 2.63 7.36
C LEU A 57 -6.11 2.59 7.16
N GLY A 58 -5.55 3.65 6.62
CA GLY A 58 -4.11 3.76 6.42
C GLY A 58 -3.65 5.20 6.35
N ALA A 59 -2.34 5.36 6.28
CA ALA A 59 -1.69 6.63 6.04
C ALA A 59 -0.70 6.48 4.90
N ARG A 60 -0.62 7.49 4.04
CA ARG A 60 0.35 7.58 2.95
C ARG A 60 1.09 8.90 3.04
N MET A 61 2.39 8.83 2.84
CA MET A 61 3.25 9.96 2.57
C MET A 61 3.91 9.75 1.21
N ALA A 62 3.90 10.76 0.36
CA ALA A 62 4.66 10.76 -0.89
C ALA A 62 5.42 12.08 -0.99
N TYR A 63 6.70 12.00 -1.31
CA TYR A 63 7.55 13.15 -1.55
C TYR A 63 8.21 13.00 -2.91
N GLU A 64 8.28 14.09 -3.65
CA GLU A 64 8.97 14.18 -4.92
C GLU A 64 9.81 15.46 -4.98
N TYR A 65 11.04 15.28 -5.43
CA TYR A 65 11.92 16.35 -5.87
C TYR A 65 11.99 16.38 -7.40
N ARG A 66 11.64 17.52 -7.99
CA ARG A 66 11.74 17.77 -9.42
C ARG A 66 13.18 18.14 -9.78
N ILE A 67 13.87 17.22 -10.45
CA ILE A 67 15.25 17.37 -10.93
C ILE A 67 15.29 18.32 -12.13
N SER A 68 14.28 18.21 -13.01
CA SER A 68 14.10 19.08 -14.18
C SER A 68 12.60 19.21 -14.48
N ASN A 69 12.22 20.04 -15.46
CA ASN A 69 10.81 20.18 -15.84
C ASN A 69 10.14 18.85 -16.27
N THR A 70 10.92 17.83 -16.64
CA THR A 70 10.44 16.53 -17.12
C THR A 70 10.73 15.37 -16.18
N LEU A 71 11.67 15.49 -15.26
CA LEU A 71 12.14 14.39 -14.41
C LEU A 71 12.04 14.72 -12.93
N GLY A 72 11.53 13.77 -12.14
CA GLY A 72 11.49 13.83 -10.69
C GLY A 72 11.97 12.54 -10.05
N ALA A 73 12.51 12.65 -8.86
CA ALA A 73 12.84 11.51 -8.00
C ALA A 73 12.16 11.70 -6.65
N GLY A 74 11.68 10.61 -6.06
CA GLY A 74 10.85 10.68 -4.88
C GLY A 74 10.83 9.40 -4.07
N ALA A 75 10.03 9.44 -3.02
CA ALA A 75 9.74 8.28 -2.20
C ALA A 75 8.28 8.31 -1.77
N THR A 76 7.67 7.14 -1.69
CA THR A 76 6.34 6.95 -1.12
C THR A 76 6.41 5.93 0.00
N ALA A 77 5.77 6.22 1.12
CA ALA A 77 5.56 5.30 2.23
C ALA A 77 4.06 5.19 2.50
N THR A 78 3.59 3.97 2.72
CA THR A 78 2.18 3.67 3.03
C THR A 78 2.13 2.69 4.20
N TYR A 79 1.20 2.93 5.11
CA TYR A 79 0.89 2.04 6.22
C TYR A 79 -0.61 1.72 6.24
N GLU A 80 -0.95 0.45 6.34
CA GLU A 80 -2.32 -0.06 6.40
C GLU A 80 -2.59 -0.64 7.79
N PHE A 81 -3.48 -0.02 8.58
CA PHE A 81 -3.71 -0.39 9.98
C PHE A 81 -4.43 -1.73 10.13
N GLY A 82 -5.40 -2.06 9.28
CA GLY A 82 -6.21 -3.28 9.40
C GLY A 82 -5.47 -4.58 9.02
N GLY A 83 -4.43 -4.47 8.20
CA GLY A 83 -3.55 -5.55 7.78
C GLY A 83 -2.15 -5.50 8.39
N GLU A 84 -1.82 -4.43 9.13
CA GLU A 84 -0.49 -4.14 9.68
C GLU A 84 0.62 -4.19 8.61
N VAL A 85 0.32 -3.64 7.43
CA VAL A 85 1.23 -3.67 6.27
C VAL A 85 1.92 -2.33 6.11
N PHE A 86 3.25 -2.34 6.11
CA PHE A 86 4.07 -1.21 5.71
C PHE A 86 4.69 -1.44 4.32
N ALA A 87 4.60 -0.45 3.45
CA ALA A 87 5.24 -0.45 2.14
C ALA A 87 5.95 0.88 1.90
N ALA A 88 7.22 0.83 1.50
CA ALA A 88 8.00 2.00 1.10
C ALA A 88 8.68 1.75 -0.24
N LEU A 89 8.63 2.74 -1.13
CA LEU A 89 9.20 2.66 -2.47
C LEU A 89 9.90 3.97 -2.81
N ALA A 90 11.09 3.87 -3.41
CA ALA A 90 11.68 4.97 -4.16
C ALA A 90 10.99 5.05 -5.53
N THR A 91 10.75 6.26 -6.03
CA THR A 91 10.06 6.50 -7.29
C THR A 91 10.91 7.39 -8.19
N PHE A 92 10.92 7.07 -9.47
CA PHE A 92 11.41 7.96 -10.51
C PHE A 92 10.23 8.31 -11.41
N ASN A 93 9.91 9.60 -11.52
CA ASN A 93 8.69 10.10 -12.15
C ASN A 93 9.04 10.91 -13.39
N VAL A 94 8.25 10.72 -14.45
CA VAL A 94 8.32 11.52 -15.68
C VAL A 94 7.08 12.42 -15.74
N HIS A 95 7.30 13.72 -15.94
CA HIS A 95 6.26 14.73 -16.08
C HIS A 95 6.08 15.07 -17.57
N PHE A 96 4.83 15.12 -18.02
CA PHE A 96 4.44 15.47 -19.39
C PHE A 96 3.62 16.76 -19.38
#